data_AF-A0A957GGZ1-F1
#
_entry.id   AF-A0A957GGZ1-F1
#
_cell.length_a   1.000
_cell.length_b   1.000
_cell.length_c   1.000
_cell.angle_alpha   90.00
_cell.angle_beta   90.00
_cell.angle_gamma   90.00
#
_symmetry.space_group_name_H-M   'P 1'
#
loop_
_entity.id
_entity.type
_entity.pdbx_description
1 polymer ?
#
loop_
_entity_poly.entity_id
_entity_poly.type
_entity_poly.pdbx_seq_one_letter_code
_entity_poly.pdbx_strand_id
1 'polypeptide(L)' 'MKTIQMTIDEALLAAVDTAVQQLETSRSAFLRQALQQALKQMQIAALERQHIAGYKQHPVEPGEFDVWEGEQYWEEAL' A
#
# COMPACT_ATOMS: atom_id res chain seq x y z
N MET A 1 22.18 6.21 -11.51
CA MET A 1 21.40 6.84 -10.42
C MET A 1 21.62 8.34 -10.48
N LYS A 2 20.63 9.17 -10.13
CA LYS A 2 20.80 10.62 -10.01
C LYS A 2 20.80 10.99 -8.52
N THR A 3 21.74 11.83 -8.11
CA THR A 3 21.78 12.38 -6.74
C THR A 3 20.90 13.61 -6.68
N ILE A 4 20.05 13.68 -5.66
CA ILE A 4 19.20 14.83 -5.37
C ILE A 4 19.53 15.34 -3.97
N GLN A 5 19.37 16.65 -3.76
CA GLN A 5 19.33 17.23 -2.42
C GLN A 5 17.87 17.40 -2.03
N MET A 6 17.55 17.08 -0.78
CA MET A 6 16.22 17.26 -0.23
C MET A 6 16.33 17.73 1.23
N THR A 7 15.32 18.47 1.68
CA THR A 7 15.20 18.90 3.07
C THR A 7 14.34 17.91 3.82
N ILE A 8 14.76 17.55 5.02
CA ILE A 8 14.06 16.69 5.96
C ILE A 8 14.23 17.29 7.35
N ASP A 9 13.22 17.19 8.20
CA ASP A 9 13.34 17.63 9.58
C ASP A 9 14.31 16.72 10.35
N GLU A 10 14.89 17.27 11.42
CA GLU A 10 15.93 16.60 12.19
C GLU A 10 15.42 15.34 12.91
N ALA A 11 14.17 15.38 13.39
CA ALA A 11 13.57 14.23 14.09
C ALA A 11 13.37 13.05 13.14
N LEU A 12 12.88 13.30 11.92
CA LEU A 12 12.72 12.27 10.92
C LEU A 12 14.07 11.73 10.43
N LEU A 13 15.09 12.58 10.29
CA LEU A 13 16.45 12.12 9.96
C LEU A 13 17.00 11.17 11.04
N ALA A 14 16.81 11.48 12.32
CA ALA A 14 17.24 10.62 13.43
C ALA A 14 16.50 9.27 13.44
N ALA A 15 15.21 9.26 13.10
CA ALA A 15 14.44 8.02 12.96
C ALA A 15 14.94 7.16 11.78
N VAL A 16 15.24 7.80 10.64
CA VAL A 16 15.85 7.13 9.47
C VAL A 16 17.20 6.53 9.85
N ASP A 17 18.03 7.26 10.58
CA ASP A 17 19.35 6.77 11.00
C ASP A 17 19.24 5.53 11.88
N THR A 18 18.32 5.55 12.83
CA THR A 18 18.03 4.40 13.69
C THR A 18 17.61 3.19 12.86
N ALA A 19 16.67 3.37 11.93
CA ALA A 19 16.20 2.29 11.06
C ALA A 19 17.30 1.76 10.14
N VAL A 20 18.14 2.65 9.60
CA VAL A 20 19.26 2.29 8.73
C VAL A 20 20.29 1.43 9.47
N GLN A 21 20.57 1.74 10.74
CA GLN A 21 21.44 0.93 11.60
C GLN A 21 20.82 -0.44 11.89
N GLN A 22 19.55 -0.49 12.29
CA GLN A 22 18.85 -1.75 12.60
C GLN A 22 18.73 -2.68 11.40
N LEU A 23 18.57 -2.14 10.20
CA LEU A 23 18.39 -2.89 8.96
C LEU A 23 19.70 -3.08 8.18
N GLU A 24 20.84 -2.66 8.75
CA GLU A 24 22.17 -2.75 8.14
C GLU A 24 22.21 -2.26 6.68
N THR A 25 21.57 -1.13 6.42
CA THR A 25 21.43 -0.56 5.07
C THR A 25 22.08 0.81 4.96
N SER A 26 21.85 1.54 3.86
CA SER A 26 22.23 2.95 3.73
C SER A 26 21.00 3.84 3.73
N ARG A 27 21.13 5.10 4.17
CA ARG A 27 20.07 6.12 4.07
C ARG A 27 19.47 6.18 2.67
N SER A 28 20.31 6.16 1.64
CA SER A 28 19.86 6.23 0.25
C SER A 28 19.01 5.02 -0.14
N ALA A 29 19.37 3.82 0.31
CA ALA A 29 18.63 2.60 0.02
C ALA A 29 17.30 2.57 0.77
N PHE A 30 17.32 2.89 2.06
CA PHE A 30 16.14 3.00 2.89
C PHE A 30 15.14 4.02 2.32
N LEU A 31 15.59 5.25 2.05
CA LEU A 31 14.73 6.30 1.53
C LEU A 31 14.18 5.99 0.14
N ARG A 32 14.98 5.37 -0.74
CA ARG A 32 14.47 4.91 -2.05
C ARG A 32 13.35 3.88 -1.87
N GLN A 33 13.55 2.89 -1.01
CA GLN A 33 12.53 1.86 -0.76
C GLN A 33 11.25 2.49 -0.18
N ALA A 34 11.40 3.38 0.81
CA ALA A 34 10.27 4.08 1.41
C ALA A 34 9.49 4.90 0.37
N LEU A 35 10.18 5.65 -0.50
CA LEU A 35 9.55 6.41 -1.58
C LEU A 35 8.84 5.50 -2.59
N GLN A 36 9.45 4.38 -2.98
CA GLN A 36 8.82 3.41 -3.87
C GLN A 36 7.53 2.82 -3.25
N GLN A 37 7.56 2.50 -1.96
CA GLN A 37 6.40 2.00 -1.24
C GLN A 37 5.29 3.05 -1.15
N ALA A 38 5.64 4.31 -0.84
CA ALA A 38 4.67 5.40 -0.78
C ALA A 38 3.98 5.62 -2.14
N LEU A 39 4.75 5.64 -3.24
CA LEU A 39 4.19 5.76 -4.59
C LEU A 39 3.27 4.59 -4.95
N LYS A 40 3.64 3.36 -4.58
CA LYS A 40 2.78 2.17 -4.77
C LYS A 40 1.49 2.28 -3.99
N GLN A 41 1.55 2.68 -2.71
CA GLN A 41 0.36 2.89 -1.88
C GLN A 41 -0.57 3.96 -2.46
N MET A 42 -0.01 5.06 -2.98
CA MET A 42 -0.81 6.09 -3.66
C MET A 42 -1.56 5.54 -4.89
N GLN A 43 -0.91 4.67 -5.67
CA GLN A 43 -1.55 4.02 -6.83
C GLN A 43 -2.67 3.06 -6.40
N ILE A 44 -2.42 2.22 -5.39
CA ILE A 44 -3.43 1.30 -4.86
C ILE A 44 -4.64 2.08 -4.34
N ALA A 45 -4.43 3.12 -3.55
CA ALA A 45 -5.50 3.96 -3.03
C ALA A 45 -6.30 4.65 -4.14
N ALA A 46 -5.67 5.00 -5.27
CA ALA A 46 -6.38 5.54 -6.42
C ALA A 46 -7.29 4.49 -7.09
N LEU A 47 -6.80 3.26 -7.25
CA LEU A 47 -7.58 2.15 -7.80
C LEU A 47 -8.75 1.77 -6.88
N GLU A 48 -8.52 1.69 -5.56
CA GLU A 48 -9.57 1.44 -4.58
C GLU A 48 -10.68 2.49 -4.65
N ARG A 49 -10.32 3.78 -4.73
CA ARG A 49 -11.30 4.86 -4.93
C ARG A 49 -12.10 4.68 -6.22
N GLN A 50 -11.45 4.26 -7.29
CA GLN A 50 -12.12 3.97 -8.56
C GLN A 50 -13.10 2.81 -8.43
N HIS A 51 -12.70 1.70 -7.79
CA HIS A 51 -13.58 0.56 -7.54
C HIS A 51 -14.80 0.97 -6.70
N ILE A 52 -14.58 1.69 -5.59
CA ILE A 52 -15.66 2.19 -4.73
C ILE A 52 -16.61 3.09 -5.52
N ALA A 53 -16.07 4.00 -6.34
CA ALA A 53 -16.90 4.86 -7.18
C ALA A 53 -17.71 4.05 -8.20
N GLY A 54 -17.11 3.04 -8.81
CA GLY A 54 -17.77 2.10 -9.72
C GLY A 54 -18.96 1.41 -9.07
N TYR A 55 -18.76 0.76 -7.91
CA TYR A 55 -19.85 0.07 -7.20
C TYR A 55 -20.93 1.01 -6.66
N LYS A 56 -20.60 2.27 -6.38
CA LYS A 56 -21.60 3.28 -6.02
C LYS A 56 -22.45 3.71 -7.20
N GLN A 57 -21.85 3.81 -8.39
CA GLN A 57 -22.54 4.22 -9.62
C GLN A 57 -23.32 3.06 -10.24
N HIS A 58 -22.81 1.83 -10.08
CA HIS A 58 -23.39 0.59 -10.56
C HIS A 58 -23.43 -0.40 -9.39
N PRO A 59 -24.46 -0.29 -8.52
CA PRO A 59 -24.67 -1.24 -7.45
C PRO A 59 -24.80 -2.66 -8.01
N VAL A 60 -24.33 -3.63 -7.24
CA VAL A 60 -24.49 -5.06 -7.57
C VAL A 60 -25.96 -5.41 -7.59
N GLU A 61 -26.40 -6.03 -8.67
CA GLU A 61 -27.77 -6.56 -8.79
C GLU A 61 -27.85 -7.98 -8.24
N PRO A 62 -29.02 -8.41 -7.71
CA PRO A 62 -29.25 -9.81 -7.34
C PRO A 62 -28.99 -10.73 -8.54
N GLY A 63 -28.30 -11.85 -8.33
CA GLY A 63 -27.92 -12.77 -9.42
C GLY A 63 -26.58 -12.46 -10.09
N GLU A 64 -25.96 -11.31 -9.84
CA GLU A 64 -24.75 -10.88 -10.57
C GLU A 64 -23.48 -11.58 -10.09
N PHE A 65 -23.32 -11.75 -8.77
CA PHE A 65 -22.14 -12.39 -8.16
C PHE A 65 -22.47 -13.45 -7.10
N ASP A 66 -23.74 -13.64 -6.77
CA ASP A 66 -24.24 -14.50 -5.67
C ASP A 66 -24.44 -15.98 -6.09
N VAL A 67 -24.32 -16.31 -7.38
CA VAL A 67 -24.53 -17.66 -7.93
C VAL A 67 -23.68 -18.74 -7.24
N TRP A 68 -22.50 -18.36 -6.72
CA TRP A 68 -21.56 -19.26 -6.07
C TRP A 68 -21.63 -19.24 -4.53
N GLU A 69 -22.49 -18.42 -3.92
CA GLU A 69 -22.58 -18.30 -2.45
C GLU A 69 -22.98 -19.63 -1.79
N GLY A 70 -23.87 -20.41 -2.42
CA GLY A 70 -24.29 -21.71 -1.92
C GLY A 70 -23.20 -22.80 -1.94
N GLU A 71 -22.08 -22.55 -2.61
CA GLU A 71 -20.95 -23.47 -2.73
C GLU A 71 -19.78 -23.13 -1.79
N GLN A 72 -19.81 -21.98 -1.10
CA GLN A 72 -18.74 -21.55 -0.21
C GLN A 72 -18.77 -22.26 1.15
N TYR A 73 -18.13 -23.43 1.23
CA TYR A 73 -17.78 -24.07 2.51
C TYR A 73 -16.39 -23.63 2.95
N TRP A 74 -16.32 -22.65 3.85
CA TRP A 74 -15.09 -22.36 4.58
C TRP A 74 -15.03 -23.32 5.77
N GLU A 75 -14.15 -24.32 5.73
CA GLU A 75 -13.91 -25.17 6.90
C GLU A 75 -13.64 -24.27 8.11
N GLU A 76 -14.38 -24.45 9.21
CA GLU A 76 -14.10 -23.72 10.44
C GLU A 76 -12.66 -24.03 10.85
N ALA A 77 -11.82 -22.99 10.93
CA ALA A 77 -10.45 -23.13 11.36
C ALA A 77 -10.42 -23.78 12.75
N LEU A 78 -9.87 -25.01 12.81
CA LEU A 78 -9.58 -25.77 14.04
C LEU A 78 -8.63 -25.01 14.98
#